data_AF-A0A7Y2H8M0-F1
#
_entry.id   AF-A0A7Y2H8M0-F1
#
_cell.length_a   1.000
_cell.length_b   1.000
_cell.length_c   1.000
_cell.angle_alpha   90.00
_cell.angle_beta   90.00
_cell.angle_gamma   90.00
#
_symmetry.space_group_name_H-M   'P 1'
#
loop_
_entity.id
_entity.type
_entity.pdbx_description
1 polymer ?
#
loop_
_entity_poly.entity_id
_entity_poly.type
_entity_poly.pdbx_seq_one_letter_code
_entity_poly.pdbx_strand_id
1 'polypeptide(L)'
;MPTVALISSGDELIPVHLKPEDHQIRISNIHMLKARLTQLGIKSFDFHFKDEKTDIREKLLDIMKSYDVILMSGGVSKGKFDFIPGILDELGFNKLFHGVKQRPGKPMWFGRRDNNLVFA
;
A
#
# COMPACT_ATOMS: atom_id res chain seq x y z
N MET A 1 4.08 -20.22 2.70
CA MET A 1 3.98 -19.08 1.76
C MET A 1 3.36 -17.92 2.50
N PRO A 2 3.83 -16.68 2.34
CA PRO A 2 3.26 -15.52 3.02
C PRO A 2 1.85 -15.18 2.48
N THR A 3 1.00 -14.63 3.33
CA THR A 3 -0.28 -14.04 2.94
C THR A 3 -0.09 -12.54 2.69
N VAL A 4 -0.47 -12.05 1.51
CA VAL A 4 -0.16 -10.69 1.07
C VAL A 4 -1.41 -9.80 1.03
N ALA A 5 -1.36 -8.64 1.69
CA ALA A 5 -2.33 -7.55 1.49
C ALA A 5 -1.83 -6.60 0.41
N LEU A 6 -2.67 -6.32 -0.59
CA LEU A 6 -2.45 -5.35 -1.64
C LEU A 6 -3.34 -4.13 -1.40
N ILE A 7 -2.76 -2.98 -1.07
CA ILE A 7 -3.50 -1.80 -0.62
C ILE A 7 -3.35 -0.68 -1.64
N SER A 8 -4.46 -0.20 -2.18
CA SER A 8 -4.52 1.07 -2.91
C SER A 8 -4.96 2.19 -1.98
N SER A 9 -4.33 3.36 -2.08
CA SER A 9 -4.73 4.59 -1.36
C SER A 9 -4.87 5.72 -2.37
N GLY A 10 -5.93 6.51 -2.26
CA GLY A 10 -6.20 7.66 -3.12
C GLY A 10 -7.69 7.84 -3.36
N ASP A 11 -8.23 9.00 -3.02
CA ASP A 11 -9.67 9.31 -3.16
C ASP A 11 -10.11 9.38 -4.64
N GLU A 12 -9.16 9.59 -5.55
CA GLU A 12 -9.39 9.59 -6.99
C GLU A 12 -9.58 8.19 -7.58
N LEU A 13 -9.24 7.13 -6.83
CA LEU A 13 -9.13 5.78 -7.36
C LEU A 13 -10.48 5.07 -7.40
N ILE A 14 -10.85 4.57 -8.58
CA ILE A 14 -12.09 3.80 -8.79
C ILE A 14 -11.85 2.40 -9.35
N PRO A 15 -12.77 1.44 -9.14
CA PRO A 15 -12.74 0.15 -9.78
C PRO A 15 -12.68 0.22 -11.32
N VAL A 16 -12.00 -0.76 -11.93
CA VAL A 16 -11.74 -0.78 -13.38
C VAL A 16 -12.98 -0.79 -14.26
N HIS A 17 -14.10 -1.31 -13.76
CA HIS A 17 -15.36 -1.45 -14.51
C HIS A 17 -16.21 -0.18 -14.51
N LEU A 18 -15.88 0.81 -13.67
CA LEU A 18 -16.60 2.08 -13.61
C LEU A 18 -16.04 3.07 -14.64
N LYS A 19 -16.88 4.03 -15.06
CA LYS A 19 -16.48 5.17 -15.88
C LYS A 19 -15.95 6.27 -14.94
N PRO A 20 -14.70 6.74 -15.09
CA PRO A 20 -14.19 7.82 -14.27
C PRO A 20 -14.86 9.14 -14.59
N GLU A 21 -15.10 9.92 -13.55
CA GLU A 21 -15.26 11.37 -13.65
C GLU A 21 -13.90 12.04 -13.93
N ASP A 22 -13.90 13.33 -14.25
CA ASP A 22 -12.69 14.06 -14.70
C ASP A 22 -11.55 14.06 -13.67
N HIS A 23 -11.88 13.92 -12.39
CA HIS A 23 -10.91 13.89 -11.28
C HIS A 23 -10.50 12.47 -10.86
N GLN A 24 -11.09 11.44 -11.46
CA GLN A 24 -10.91 10.05 -11.07
C GLN A 24 -10.03 9.28 -12.04
N ILE A 25 -9.31 8.29 -11.52
CA ILE A 25 -8.53 7.34 -12.32
C ILE A 25 -8.80 5.92 -11.85
N ARG A 26 -8.61 4.95 -12.73
CA ARG A 26 -8.85 3.54 -12.40
C ARG A 26 -7.69 2.93 -11.62
N ILE A 27 -8.00 2.13 -10.61
CA ILE A 27 -7.04 1.28 -9.91
C ILE A 27 -6.39 0.33 -10.92
N SER A 28 -5.05 0.34 -11.01
CA SER A 28 -4.31 -0.48 -11.97
C SER A 28 -3.12 -1.22 -11.33
N ASN A 29 -2.33 -0.54 -10.51
CA ASN A 29 -1.14 -1.12 -9.86
C ASN A 29 -1.45 -2.36 -9.03
N ILE A 30 -2.55 -2.37 -8.27
CA ILE A 30 -2.95 -3.53 -7.45
C ILE A 30 -3.27 -4.74 -8.33
N HIS A 31 -3.95 -4.54 -9.47
CA HIS A 31 -4.21 -5.62 -10.42
C HIS A 31 -2.92 -6.18 -11.02
N MET A 32 -1.95 -5.32 -11.36
CA MET A 32 -0.63 -5.73 -11.84
C MET A 32 0.10 -6.58 -10.78
N LEU A 33 0.16 -6.10 -9.53
CA LEU A 33 0.80 -6.82 -8.43
C LEU A 33 0.11 -8.16 -8.16
N LYS A 34 -1.22 -8.19 -8.14
CA LYS A 34 -2.01 -9.43 -7.96
C LYS A 34 -1.73 -10.45 -9.04
N ALA A 35 -1.69 -10.03 -10.30
CA ALA A 35 -1.36 -10.91 -11.43
C ALA A 35 0.04 -11.50 -11.24
N ARG A 36 1.02 -10.68 -10.82
CA ARG A 36 2.38 -11.16 -10.56
C ARG A 36 2.45 -12.15 -9.39
N LEU A 37 1.76 -11.88 -8.28
CA LEU A 37 1.71 -12.79 -7.14
C LEU A 37 1.03 -14.12 -7.47
N THR A 38 -0.04 -14.07 -8.28
CA THR A 38 -0.72 -15.27 -8.78
C THR A 38 0.22 -16.16 -9.58
N GLN A 39 1.03 -15.58 -10.48
CA GLN A 39 2.04 -16.32 -11.24
C GLN A 39 3.10 -16.99 -10.35
N LEU A 40 3.37 -16.42 -9.16
CA LEU A 40 4.30 -16.97 -8.18
C LEU A 40 3.63 -17.98 -7.22
N GLY A 41 2.34 -18.26 -7.38
CA GLY A 41 1.57 -19.11 -6.46
C GLY A 41 1.37 -18.49 -5.07
N ILE A 42 1.48 -17.16 -4.95
CA ILE A 42 1.32 -16.42 -3.70
C ILE A 42 -0.11 -15.89 -3.60
N LYS A 43 -0.77 -16.19 -2.48
CA LYS A 43 -2.14 -15.74 -2.19
C LYS A 43 -2.13 -14.26 -1.77
N SER A 44 -2.96 -13.44 -2.41
CA SER A 44 -3.09 -12.03 -2.08
C SER A 44 -4.54 -11.54 -2.05
N PHE A 45 -4.79 -10.48 -1.30
CA PHE A 45 -6.10 -9.88 -1.09
C PHE A 45 -6.03 -8.37 -1.26
N ASP A 46 -7.04 -7.79 -1.91
CA ASP A 46 -7.01 -6.40 -2.34
C ASP A 46 -7.85 -5.54 -1.40
N PHE A 47 -7.32 -4.38 -1.03
CA PHE A 47 -7.97 -3.39 -0.18
C PHE A 47 -7.84 -2.00 -0.79
N HIS A 48 -8.82 -1.15 -0.49
CA HIS A 48 -8.82 0.24 -0.89
C HIS A 48 -9.05 1.14 0.32
N PHE A 49 -8.11 2.05 0.57
CA PHE A 49 -8.12 3.00 1.67
C PHE A 49 -8.38 4.39 1.11
N LYS A 50 -9.13 5.18 1.87
CA LYS A 50 -9.27 6.62 1.59
C LYS A 50 -8.05 7.35 2.11
N ASP A 51 -7.77 8.54 1.59
CA ASP A 51 -6.64 9.36 2.04
C ASP A 51 -6.94 10.11 3.36
N GLU A 52 -7.46 9.38 4.35
CA GLU A 52 -7.76 9.87 5.69
C GLU A 52 -6.84 9.18 6.71
N LYS A 53 -6.08 9.96 7.48
CA LYS A 53 -5.06 9.45 8.42
C LYS A 53 -5.63 8.39 9.39
N THR A 54 -6.81 8.65 9.94
CA THR A 54 -7.53 7.78 10.89
C THR A 54 -7.96 6.48 10.24
N ASP A 55 -8.58 6.54 9.06
CA ASP A 55 -9.01 5.37 8.27
C ASP A 55 -7.82 4.46 7.94
N ILE A 56 -6.74 5.03 7.42
CA ILE A 56 -5.52 4.29 7.06
C ILE A 56 -4.95 3.58 8.29
N ARG A 57 -4.84 4.28 9.43
CA ARG A 57 -4.25 3.73 10.66
C ARG A 57 -5.06 2.54 11.18
N GLU A 58 -6.38 2.67 11.27
CA GLU A 58 -7.25 1.61 11.79
C GLU A 58 -7.26 0.38 10.88
N LYS A 59 -7.35 0.60 9.57
CA LYS A 59 -7.31 -0.50 8.60
C LYS A 59 -5.95 -1.19 8.58
N LEU A 60 -4.83 -0.46 8.68
CA LEU A 60 -3.50 -1.08 8.78
C LEU A 60 -3.39 -1.97 10.03
N LEU A 61 -3.89 -1.52 11.18
CA LEU A 61 -3.91 -2.33 12.41
C LEU A 61 -4.67 -3.65 12.22
N ASP A 62 -5.77 -3.64 11.46
CA ASP A 62 -6.52 -4.86 11.18
C ASP A 62 -5.80 -5.78 10.19
N ILE A 63 -5.26 -5.21 9.11
CA ILE A 63 -4.46 -5.94 8.11
C ILE A 63 -3.28 -6.66 8.78
N MET A 64 -2.57 -6.02 9.69
CA MET A 64 -1.41 -6.62 10.36
C MET A 64 -1.73 -7.90 11.14
N LYS A 65 -2.99 -8.13 11.53
CA LYS A 65 -3.40 -9.34 12.26
C LYS A 65 -3.47 -10.58 11.37
N SER A 66 -3.62 -10.41 10.05
CA SER A 66 -3.94 -11.51 9.12
C SER A 66 -3.00 -11.62 7.92
N TYR A 67 -2.10 -10.64 7.73
CA TYR A 67 -1.24 -10.56 6.55
C TYR A 67 0.23 -10.40 6.93
N ASP A 68 1.09 -11.25 6.36
CA ASP A 68 2.54 -11.25 6.61
C ASP A 68 3.23 -10.12 5.83
N VAL A 69 2.76 -9.83 4.63
CA VAL A 69 3.33 -8.81 3.74
C VAL A 69 2.25 -7.84 3.30
N ILE A 70 2.56 -6.56 3.40
CA ILE A 70 1.68 -5.46 3.03
C ILE A 70 2.36 -4.70 1.89
N LEU A 71 1.73 -4.68 0.72
CA LEU A 71 2.19 -3.92 -0.44
C LEU A 71 1.22 -2.77 -0.67
N MET A 72 1.69 -1.55 -0.51
CA MET A 72 0.90 -0.33 -0.72
C MET A 72 1.22 0.27 -2.08
N SER A 73 0.20 0.84 -2.72
CA SER A 73 0.30 1.62 -3.94
C SER A 73 -0.42 2.94 -3.72
N GLY A 74 0.36 4.00 -3.48
CA GLY A 74 -0.12 5.35 -3.16
C GLY A 74 0.39 5.84 -1.80
N GLY A 75 0.42 7.16 -1.58
CA GLY A 75 0.61 7.76 -0.25
C GLY A 75 2.04 7.81 0.34
N VAL A 76 3.10 7.62 -0.45
CA VAL A 76 4.51 7.62 0.03
C VAL A 76 5.43 8.68 -0.58
N SER A 77 4.90 9.64 -1.32
CA SER A 77 5.70 10.63 -2.04
C SER A 77 5.39 12.03 -1.57
N LYS A 78 6.44 12.84 -1.31
CA LYS A 78 6.46 14.18 -0.65
C LYS A 78 5.34 15.17 -1.02
N GLY A 79 4.09 14.83 -0.71
CA GLY A 79 2.89 15.62 -0.96
C GLY A 79 2.21 15.97 0.36
N LYS A 80 1.15 16.78 0.28
CA LYS A 80 0.36 17.19 1.45
C LYS A 80 -0.36 16.02 2.16
N PHE A 81 -0.45 14.86 1.53
CA PHE A 81 -1.21 13.69 1.98
C PHE A 81 -0.33 12.46 2.29
N ASP A 82 0.96 12.66 2.55
CA ASP A 82 1.90 11.59 2.91
C ASP A 82 1.76 11.14 4.36
N PHE A 83 0.62 10.53 4.69
CA PHE A 83 0.37 10.00 6.03
C PHE A 83 1.09 8.68 6.28
N ILE A 84 1.41 7.92 5.23
CA ILE A 84 1.89 6.53 5.35
C ILE A 84 3.18 6.41 6.18
N PRO A 85 4.28 7.13 5.89
CA PRO A 85 5.50 7.00 6.69
C PRO A 85 5.29 7.34 8.17
N GLY A 86 4.50 8.38 8.45
CA GLY A 86 4.19 8.81 9.82
C GLY A 86 3.31 7.80 10.57
N ILE A 87 2.28 7.26 9.91
CA ILE A 87 1.43 6.21 10.48
C ILE A 87 2.26 4.94 10.75
N LEU A 88 3.13 4.53 9.83
CA LEU A 88 3.98 3.36 10.02
C LEU A 88 4.95 3.55 11.19
N ASP A 89 5.54 4.74 11.34
CA ASP A 89 6.36 5.11 12.50
C ASP A 89 5.51 5.07 13.80
N GLU A 90 4.28 5.63 13.81
CA GLU A 90 3.33 5.58 14.96
C GLU A 90 2.89 4.15 15.32
N LEU A 91 2.76 3.29 14.32
CA LEU A 91 2.44 1.87 14.47
C LEU A 91 3.67 1.05 14.88
N GLY A 92 4.83 1.66 15.11
CA GLY A 92 6.02 1.00 15.62
C GLY A 92 6.75 0.15 14.59
N PHE A 93 6.58 0.41 13.29
CA PHE A 93 7.43 -0.20 12.29
C PHE A 93 8.85 0.34 12.36
N ASN A 94 9.83 -0.56 12.33
CA ASN A 94 11.21 -0.20 12.07
C ASN A 94 11.39 0.03 10.56
N LYS A 95 11.60 1.30 10.20
CA LYS A 95 11.94 1.73 8.84
C LYS A 95 13.36 1.29 8.48
N LEU A 96 13.49 0.39 7.52
CA LEU A 96 14.77 -0.14 7.04
C LEU A 96 15.39 0.77 5.99
N PHE A 97 14.57 1.31 5.08
CA PHE A 97 14.98 2.41 4.21
C PHE A 97 13.77 3.23 3.76
N HIS A 98 14.03 4.47 3.39
CA HIS A 98 13.07 5.34 2.72
C HIS A 98 13.78 6.13 1.63
N GLY A 99 13.55 5.70 0.40
CA GLY A 99 14.21 6.21 -0.79
C GLY A 99 15.22 5.21 -1.35
N VAL A 100 15.14 4.95 -2.64
CA VAL A 100 16.08 4.11 -3.39
C VAL A 100 16.67 4.93 -4.54
N LYS A 101 17.96 4.71 -4.86
CA LYS A 101 18.64 5.38 -5.98
C LYS A 101 18.21 4.76 -7.33
N GLN A 102 16.93 4.89 -7.69
CA GLN A 102 16.35 4.36 -8.93
C GLN A 102 15.41 5.36 -9.62
N ARG A 103 15.09 5.12 -10.89
CA ARG A 103 14.09 5.87 -11.67
C ARG A 103 13.40 4.96 -12.70
N PRO A 104 12.05 4.85 -12.72
CA PRO A 104 11.09 5.43 -11.77
C PRO A 104 11.14 4.76 -10.38
N GLY A 105 10.37 5.26 -9.41
CA GLY A 105 10.21 4.62 -8.09
C GLY A 105 11.23 5.03 -7.03
N LYS A 106 11.79 6.25 -7.11
CA LYS A 106 12.71 6.78 -6.09
C LYS A 106 12.09 6.81 -4.67
N PRO A 107 10.87 7.34 -4.45
CA PRO A 107 10.22 7.22 -3.15
C PRO A 107 9.75 5.78 -2.97
N MET A 108 10.40 5.05 -2.07
CA MET A 108 10.02 3.71 -1.65
C MET A 108 10.36 3.60 -0.18
N TRP A 109 9.38 3.25 0.62
CA TRP A 109 9.46 3.00 2.03
C TRP A 109 9.41 1.49 2.26
N PHE A 110 10.37 0.97 3.03
CA PHE A 110 10.38 -0.42 3.43
C PHE A 110 10.70 -0.54 4.91
N GLY A 111 9.97 -1.41 5.59
CA GLY A 111 10.14 -1.61 7.02
C GLY A 111 9.42 -2.86 7.52
N ARG A 112 9.62 -3.12 8.80
CA ARG A 112 9.06 -4.29 9.46
C ARG A 112 8.59 -3.99 10.88
N ARG A 113 7.57 -4.71 11.32
CA ARG A 113 7.16 -4.82 12.72
C ARG A 113 6.83 -6.27 12.99
N ASP A 114 7.46 -6.87 14.00
CA ASP A 114 7.28 -8.28 14.32
C ASP A 114 7.48 -9.15 13.07
N ASN A 115 6.45 -9.88 12.64
CA ASN A 115 6.46 -10.70 11.41
C ASN A 115 5.91 -9.96 10.17
N ASN A 116 5.35 -8.75 10.33
CA ASN A 116 4.78 -7.99 9.23
C ASN A 116 5.88 -7.20 8.47
N LEU A 117 5.90 -7.33 7.15
CA LEU A 117 6.69 -6.51 6.24
C LEU A 117 5.78 -5.51 5.51
N VAL A 118 6.22 -4.26 5.38
CA VAL A 118 5.50 -3.22 4.61
C VAL A 118 6.42 -2.67 3.53
N PHE A 119 5.92 -2.67 2.30
CA PHE A 119 6.46 -1.94 1.16
C PHE A 119 5.44 -0.88 0.77
N ALA A 120 5.87 0.37 0.70
CA ALA A 120 5.00 1.48 0.35
C ALA A 120 5.71 2.46 -0.59
#